data_AF-A0A397A1C4-F1
#
_entry.id   AF-A0A397A1C4-F1
#
_cell.length_a   1.000
_cell.length_b   1.000
_cell.length_c   1.000
_cell.angle_alpha   90.00
_cell.angle_beta   90.00
_cell.angle_gamma   90.00
#
_symmetry.space_group_name_H-M   'P 1'
#
loop_
_entity.id
_entity.type
_entity.pdbx_description
1 polymer ?
#
loop_
_entity_poly.entity_id
_entity_poly.type
_entity_poly.pdbx_seq_one_letter_code
_entity_poly.pdbx_strand_id
1 'polypeptide(L)'
;MIIVCRRCMYVMGVIGGANNNVGMSTIHDPQAFAASVKSFVQQYLLDGVDIDDETSYFEGLYDDHRALHTALKTNGNDYLLSYDAYMLEADPVCWKSTLPYLTSFCRICR
;
A
#
# COMPACT_ATOMS: atom_id res chain seq x y z
N MET A 1 19.41 8.55 -13.77
CA MET A 1 19.55 9.33 -12.52
C MET A 1 18.53 10.44 -12.54
N ILE A 2 17.55 10.38 -11.64
CA ILE A 2 16.47 11.37 -11.56
C ILE A 2 17.04 12.70 -11.02
N ILE A 3 16.76 13.81 -11.69
CA ILE A 3 17.37 15.13 -11.40
C ILE A 3 16.98 15.66 -10.00
N VAL A 4 15.81 15.29 -9.49
CA VAL A 4 15.31 15.76 -8.19
C VAL A 4 15.95 15.10 -6.97
N CYS A 5 16.56 13.90 -7.09
CA CYS A 5 17.28 13.26 -5.98
C CYS A 5 18.47 14.11 -5.49
N ARG A 6 18.99 15.03 -6.32
CA ARG A 6 20.05 15.99 -5.94
C ARG A 6 19.60 17.09 -4.98
N ARG A 7 18.30 17.17 -4.66
CA ARG A 7 17.70 18.19 -3.78
C ARG A 7 17.16 17.61 -2.47
N CYS A 8 17.63 16.44 -2.04
CA CYS A 8 17.12 15.74 -0.84
C CYS A 8 15.60 15.48 -0.92
N MET A 9 15.11 15.18 -2.12
CA MET A 9 13.71 14.84 -2.38
C MET A 9 13.65 13.38 -2.83
N TYR A 10 12.74 12.63 -2.22
CA TYR A 10 12.42 11.28 -2.67
C TYR A 10 11.39 11.33 -3.79
N VAL A 11 11.53 10.44 -4.77
CA VAL A 11 10.57 10.25 -5.86
C VAL A 11 9.94 8.88 -5.72
N MET A 12 8.65 8.89 -5.41
CA MET A 12 7.85 7.68 -5.29
C MET A 12 6.91 7.59 -6.49
N GLY A 13 6.68 6.37 -6.96
CA GLY A 13 5.60 6.11 -7.90
C GLY A 13 4.29 5.89 -7.14
N VAL A 14 3.17 6.31 -7.71
CA VAL A 14 1.85 6.13 -7.11
C VAL A 14 1.11 5.03 -7.87
N ILE A 15 0.49 4.10 -7.15
CA ILE A 15 -0.32 3.01 -7.71
C ILE A 15 -1.73 3.12 -7.13
N GLY A 16 -2.71 3.32 -8.00
CA GLY A 16 -4.11 3.51 -7.61
C GLY A 16 -4.66 4.83 -8.16
N GLY A 17 -5.28 5.61 -7.27
CA GLY A 17 -6.03 6.82 -7.53
C GLY A 17 -7.42 6.55 -8.12
N ALA A 18 -8.28 7.57 -8.08
CA ALA A 18 -9.69 7.52 -8.49
C ALA A 18 -9.98 6.84 -9.84
N ASN A 19 -9.01 6.87 -10.76
CA ASN A 19 -9.16 6.33 -12.12
C ASN A 19 -8.78 4.85 -12.24
N ASN A 20 -8.18 4.23 -11.22
CA ASN A 20 -7.72 2.84 -11.27
C ASN A 20 -8.44 1.90 -10.29
N ASN A 21 -9.58 2.30 -9.75
CA ASN A 21 -10.35 1.48 -8.79
C ASN A 21 -10.64 0.07 -9.34
N VAL A 22 -10.98 -0.06 -10.62
CA VAL A 22 -11.23 -1.37 -11.25
C VAL A 22 -9.95 -2.22 -11.31
N GLY A 23 -8.80 -1.60 -11.57
CA GLY A 23 -7.53 -2.33 -11.58
C GLY A 23 -7.17 -2.82 -10.19
N MET A 24 -7.30 -1.94 -9.19
CA MET A 24 -7.03 -2.24 -7.79
C MET A 24 -7.96 -3.35 -7.25
N SER A 25 -9.25 -3.33 -7.58
CA SER A 25 -10.20 -4.36 -7.12
C SER A 25 -9.97 -5.76 -7.73
N THR A 26 -9.17 -5.85 -8.79
CA THR A 26 -8.85 -7.13 -9.46
C THR A 26 -7.55 -7.77 -8.96
N ILE A 27 -6.90 -7.17 -7.96
CA ILE A 27 -5.72 -7.76 -7.34
C ILE A 27 -6.16 -8.96 -6.49
N HIS A 28 -5.82 -10.16 -6.97
CA HIS A 28 -6.14 -11.43 -6.28
C HIS A 28 -4.89 -12.29 -6.01
N ASP A 29 -3.73 -11.87 -6.52
CA ASP A 29 -2.43 -12.49 -6.24
C ASP A 29 -1.49 -11.43 -5.66
N PRO A 30 -1.40 -11.34 -4.31
CA PRO A 30 -0.57 -10.39 -3.62
C PRO A 30 0.91 -10.46 -3.97
N GLN A 31 1.42 -11.66 -4.28
CA GLN A 31 2.84 -11.86 -4.57
C GLN A 31 3.18 -11.41 -5.99
N ALA A 32 2.32 -11.75 -6.96
CA ALA A 32 2.46 -11.27 -8.32
C ALA A 32 2.34 -9.74 -8.39
N PHE A 33 1.40 -9.16 -7.64
CA PHE A 33 1.26 -7.71 -7.52
C PHE A 33 2.53 -7.08 -6.93
N ALA A 34 2.99 -7.52 -5.76
CA ALA A 34 4.18 -6.98 -5.12
C ALA A 34 5.45 -7.11 -5.99
N ALA A 35 5.60 -8.21 -6.73
CA ALA A 35 6.69 -8.38 -7.69
C ALA A 35 6.61 -7.38 -8.85
N SER A 36 5.41 -7.12 -9.37
CA SER A 36 5.18 -6.14 -10.43
C SER A 36 5.51 -4.71 -9.97
N VAL A 37 5.10 -4.35 -8.75
CA VAL A 37 5.40 -3.05 -8.13
C VAL A 37 6.91 -2.87 -7.93
N LYS A 38 7.58 -3.90 -7.42
CA LYS A 38 9.05 -3.88 -7.30
C LYS A 38 9.73 -3.68 -8.65
N SER A 39 9.26 -4.38 -9.69
CA SER A 39 9.82 -4.21 -11.04
C SER A 39 9.61 -2.80 -11.57
N PHE A 40 8.45 -2.18 -11.29
CA PHE A 40 8.16 -0.79 -11.63
C PHE A 40 9.12 0.19 -10.93
N VAL A 41 9.30 0.05 -9.61
CA VAL A 41 10.24 0.85 -8.82
C VAL A 41 11.67 0.75 -9.38
N GLN A 42 12.11 -0.47 -9.73
CA GLN A 42 13.43 -0.72 -10.30
C GLN A 42 13.59 -0.16 -11.71
N GLN A 43 12.59 -0.32 -12.57
CA GLN A 43 12.61 0.15 -13.96
C GLN A 43 12.80 1.67 -14.03
N TYR A 44 12.13 2.39 -13.14
CA TYR A 44 12.17 3.86 -13.12
C TYR A 44 13.17 4.45 -12.14
N LEU A 45 13.91 3.61 -11.41
CA LEU A 45 14.88 4.01 -10.37
C LEU A 45 14.23 4.93 -9.31
N LEU A 46 13.03 4.55 -8.88
CA LEU A 46 12.26 5.27 -7.86
C LEU A 46 12.80 4.95 -6.45
N ASP A 47 12.61 5.89 -5.54
CA ASP A 47 12.97 5.71 -4.13
C ASP A 47 11.94 4.85 -3.38
N GLY A 48 10.77 4.61 -3.97
CA GLY A 48 9.70 3.85 -3.34
C GLY A 48 8.39 3.90 -4.11
N VAL A 49 7.32 3.46 -3.43
CA VAL A 49 5.96 3.46 -3.96
C VAL A 49 4.97 3.96 -2.90
N ASP A 50 3.94 4.64 -3.37
CA ASP A 50 2.75 5.04 -2.65
C ASP A 50 1.56 4.24 -3.18
N ILE A 51 0.81 3.59 -2.28
CA ILE A 51 -0.40 2.85 -2.63
C ILE A 51 -1.61 3.72 -2.32
N ASP A 52 -2.24 4.23 -3.37
CA ASP A 52 -3.37 5.16 -3.33
C ASP A 52 -4.66 4.41 -3.65
N ASP A 53 -5.05 3.47 -2.80
CA ASP A 53 -6.21 2.60 -3.07
C ASP A 53 -7.52 3.28 -2.66
N GLU A 54 -8.22 3.82 -3.66
CA GLU A 54 -9.53 4.43 -3.52
C GLU A 54 -10.70 3.46 -3.77
N THR A 55 -10.47 2.13 -3.83
CA THR A 55 -11.56 1.16 -3.93
C THR A 55 -12.46 1.23 -2.70
N SER A 56 -13.78 1.21 -2.93
CA SER A 56 -14.75 1.45 -1.87
C SER A 56 -14.79 0.32 -0.84
N TYR A 57 -14.18 0.56 0.34
CA TYR A 57 -14.41 0.02 1.70
C TYR A 57 -14.52 -1.50 1.98
N PHE A 58 -14.79 -2.36 1.00
CA PHE A 58 -15.13 -3.77 1.23
C PHE A 58 -14.19 -4.77 0.53
N GLU A 59 -13.24 -4.30 -0.28
CA GLU A 59 -12.45 -5.17 -1.17
C GLU A 59 -10.93 -5.04 -1.00
N GLY A 60 -10.44 -4.14 -0.13
CA GLY A 60 -9.01 -4.00 0.16
C GLY A 60 -8.45 -5.22 0.89
N LEU A 61 -7.78 -6.12 0.16
CA LEU A 61 -7.17 -7.32 0.71
C LEU A 61 -5.83 -6.95 1.39
N TYR A 62 -5.82 -6.96 2.73
CA TYR A 62 -4.63 -6.71 3.58
C TYR A 62 -3.38 -7.54 3.23
N ASP A 63 -3.53 -8.64 2.51
CA ASP A 63 -2.43 -9.51 2.09
C ASP A 63 -1.47 -8.82 1.11
N ASP A 64 -1.95 -7.86 0.32
CA ASP A 64 -1.15 -7.07 -0.63
C ASP A 64 -0.11 -6.21 0.10
N HIS A 65 -0.48 -5.59 1.22
CA HIS A 65 0.42 -4.74 2.00
C HIS A 65 1.58 -5.55 2.61
N ARG A 66 1.29 -6.77 3.09
CA ARG A 66 2.33 -7.67 3.61
C ARG A 66 3.26 -8.14 2.50
N ALA A 67 2.70 -8.48 1.35
CA ALA A 67 3.49 -8.89 0.19
C ALA A 67 4.38 -7.74 -0.31
N LEU A 68 3.85 -6.52 -0.40
CA LEU A 68 4.60 -5.32 -0.74
C LEU A 68 5.72 -5.03 0.24
N HIS A 69 5.43 -5.04 1.55
CA HIS A 69 6.45 -4.86 2.57
C HIS A 69 7.58 -5.90 2.42
N THR A 70 7.22 -7.16 2.20
CA THR A 70 8.20 -8.23 1.98
C THR A 70 9.00 -8.00 0.70
N ALA A 71 8.37 -7.63 -0.41
CA ALA A 71 9.06 -7.42 -1.68
C ALA A 71 10.03 -6.23 -1.64
N LEU A 72 9.64 -5.15 -0.95
CA LEU A 72 10.33 -3.86 -0.96
C LEU A 72 11.30 -3.66 0.21
N LYS A 73 11.06 -4.25 1.38
CA LYS A 73 11.89 -4.04 2.59
C LYS A 73 12.78 -5.24 2.94
N THR A 74 12.54 -6.42 2.38
CA THR A 74 13.42 -7.59 2.61
C THR A 74 14.76 -7.42 1.90
N ASN A 75 15.80 -8.07 2.44
CA ASN A 75 17.18 -8.10 1.91
C ASN A 75 17.92 -6.76 1.95
N GLY A 76 17.60 -5.89 2.93
CA GLY A 76 18.32 -4.62 3.14
C GLY A 76 17.98 -3.54 2.12
N ASN A 77 16.84 -3.64 1.45
CA ASN A 77 16.36 -2.61 0.53
C ASN A 77 15.73 -1.45 1.31
N ASP A 78 16.17 -0.24 0.99
CA ASP A 78 15.72 1.00 1.63
C ASP A 78 14.56 1.69 0.90
N TYR A 79 13.81 0.96 0.07
CA TYR A 79 12.64 1.51 -0.60
C TYR A 79 11.64 2.10 0.40
N LEU A 80 11.12 3.27 0.07
CA LEU A 80 10.01 3.90 0.78
C LEU A 80 8.70 3.22 0.37
N LEU A 81 7.82 3.08 1.34
CA LEU A 81 6.49 2.52 1.16
C LEU A 81 5.52 3.37 1.96
N SER A 82 4.62 4.05 1.26
CA SER A 82 3.53 4.82 1.85
C SER A 82 2.18 4.29 1.35
N TYR A 83 1.13 4.66 2.06
CA TYR A 83 -0.23 4.25 1.78
C TYR A 83 -1.15 5.46 1.95
N ASP A 84 -1.85 5.81 0.87
CA ASP A 84 -3.04 6.67 0.86
C ASP A 84 -4.24 5.80 0.50
N ALA A 85 -4.47 4.77 1.32
CA ALA A 85 -5.50 3.76 1.09
C ALA A 85 -6.52 3.80 2.21
N TYR A 86 -7.76 3.37 1.92
CA TYR A 86 -8.75 3.10 2.95
C TYR A 86 -8.32 1.93 3.84
N MET A 87 -7.53 2.22 4.87
CA MET A 87 -7.26 1.26 5.95
C MET A 87 -8.41 1.36 6.95
N LEU A 88 -9.09 0.24 7.25
CA LEU A 88 -10.18 0.22 8.24
C LEU A 88 -9.77 0.75 9.62
N GLU A 89 -8.46 0.83 9.91
CA GLU A 89 -7.91 1.46 11.13
C GLU A 89 -8.17 2.98 11.19
N ALA A 90 -8.41 3.64 10.06
CA ALA A 90 -8.73 5.07 9.95
C ALA A 90 -10.24 5.33 9.73
N ASP A 91 -11.09 4.30 9.75
CA ASP A 91 -12.55 4.47 9.64
C ASP A 91 -13.11 5.18 10.89
N PRO A 92 -13.82 6.32 10.77
CA PRO A 92 -14.56 6.90 11.90
C PRO A 92 -15.62 5.95 12.50
N VAL A 93 -16.05 4.91 11.79
CA VAL A 93 -16.94 3.83 12.29
C VAL A 93 -16.18 2.87 13.21
N CYS A 94 -14.86 2.76 13.11
CA CYS A 94 -14.03 2.02 14.07
C CYS A 94 -14.11 2.64 15.49
N TRP A 95 -14.44 3.94 15.60
CA TRP A 95 -14.79 4.59 16.87
C TRP A 95 -16.26 4.39 17.29
N LYS A 96 -17.16 4.11 16.34
CA LYS A 96 -18.62 4.05 16.59
C LYS A 96 -19.20 2.66 16.79
N SER A 97 -18.44 1.59 16.63
CA SER A 97 -18.95 0.24 16.88
C SER A 97 -18.84 -0.13 18.37
N THR A 98 -19.78 0.33 19.18
CA THR A 98 -20.24 -0.37 20.39
C THR A 98 -21.05 -1.62 20.00
N LEU A 99 -20.51 -2.45 19.11
CA LEU A 99 -21.07 -3.75 18.75
C LEU A 99 -20.18 -4.84 19.36
N PRO A 100 -20.70 -5.66 20.30
CA PRO A 100 -19.90 -6.55 21.15
C PRO A 100 -19.26 -7.75 20.41
N TYR A 101 -19.28 -7.79 19.07
CA TYR A 101 -18.84 -8.95 18.28
C TYR A 101 -17.65 -8.68 17.34
N LEU A 102 -17.15 -7.43 17.25
CA LEU A 102 -16.02 -7.07 16.37
C LEU A 102 -14.74 -6.70 17.13
N THR A 103 -14.67 -6.97 18.43
CA THR A 103 -13.53 -6.58 19.29
C THR A 103 -12.23 -7.35 19.04
N SER A 104 -12.22 -8.35 18.15
CA SER A 104 -11.04 -9.20 17.96
C SER A 104 -10.06 -8.72 16.88
N PHE A 105 -10.47 -7.81 15.98
CA PHE A 105 -9.61 -7.32 14.90
C PHE A 105 -8.92 -5.99 15.20
N CYS A 106 -9.35 -5.27 16.24
CA CYS A 106 -8.77 -3.99 16.66
C CYS A 106 -7.65 -4.21 17.69
N ARG A 107 -6.69 -5.10 17.40
CA ARG A 107 -5.47 -5.23 18.20
C ARG A 107 -4.30 -4.78 17.35
N ILE A 108 -3.91 -3.52 17.58
CA ILE A 108 -2.63 -2.93 17.21
C ILE A 108 -1.57 -4.02 17.30
N CYS A 109 -1.04 -4.45 16.15
CA CYS A 109 0.13 -5.29 16.10
C CYS A 109 1.24 -4.55 16.87
N ARG A 110 1.69 -5.15 17.98
CA ARG A 110 2.98 -4.84 18.59
C ARG A 110 4.08 -5.61 17.88
#